data_AF-A0A7R8VWS7-F1
#
_entry.id   AF-A0A7R8VWS7-F1
#
_cell.length_a   1.000
_cell.length_b   1.000
_cell.length_c   1.000
_cell.angle_alpha   90.00
_cell.angle_beta   90.00
_cell.angle_gamma   90.00
#
_symmetry.space_group_name_H-M   'P 1'
#
loop_
_entity.id
_entity.type
_entity.pdbx_description
1 polymer ?
#
loop_
_entity_poly.entity_id
_entity_poly.type
_entity_poly.pdbx_seq_one_letter_code
_entity_poly.pdbx_strand_id
1 'polypeptide(L)'
;MVMFQQDTRTRPDLPKLDLHVLPIYEQGITGRGVRVCVLDDGVEFRHEDLQHNYDPEISYDVNDDDDDPTPRYDEAQTNAHGTRCAGEIAMAANNHKCGVGVAYNARIGGVRLLDGFVNDRVEGTALGYAYDKVDIYSASWGPNDDGKTVEGPGTLALEAIERGVKEGRGGKGAIFVWASGNGGSRGDNCDCDGYIGSIYTLSVGSASQQGQFPWYGERCAATMATTYSSGAYSDQMIATTDLKNTCTIKHTGTSASAPLAAGIIALALEV
;
A
#
# COMPACT_ATOMS: atom_id res chain seq x y z
N MET A 1 -7.34 15.77 -23.22
CA MET A 1 -6.09 15.03 -22.97
C MET A 1 -6.29 14.28 -21.68
N VAL A 2 -6.12 12.96 -21.67
CA VAL A 2 -6.35 12.13 -20.46
C VAL A 2 -5.19 12.40 -19.49
N MET A 3 -5.49 12.68 -18.22
CA MET A 3 -4.54 13.31 -17.28
C MET A 3 -3.22 12.54 -17.10
N PHE A 4 -3.27 11.21 -17.23
CA PHE A 4 -2.14 10.30 -16.99
C PHE A 4 -1.20 10.08 -18.18
N GLN A 5 -1.40 10.74 -19.32
CA GLN A 5 -0.48 10.65 -20.47
C GLN A 5 0.61 11.75 -20.47
N GLN A 6 0.77 12.46 -19.34
CA GLN A 6 1.72 13.57 -19.22
C GLN A 6 3.05 13.11 -18.61
N ASP A 7 4.17 13.52 -19.22
CA ASP A 7 5.49 13.40 -18.61
C ASP A 7 5.61 14.48 -17.51
N THR A 8 5.49 14.06 -16.25
CA THR A 8 5.50 14.93 -15.07
C THR A 8 6.90 15.08 -14.46
N ARG A 9 7.95 14.63 -15.16
CA ARG A 9 9.32 14.70 -14.64
C ARG A 9 9.79 16.14 -14.52
N THR A 10 10.30 16.51 -13.35
CA THR A 10 10.89 17.84 -13.12
C THR A 10 12.30 17.96 -13.70
N ARG A 11 12.94 16.82 -13.98
CA ARG A 11 14.30 16.71 -14.52
C ARG A 11 14.29 15.97 -15.86
N PRO A 12 14.28 16.68 -17.01
CA PRO A 12 14.18 16.05 -18.31
C PRO A 12 15.45 15.29 -18.72
N ASP A 13 16.57 15.54 -18.03
CA ASP A 13 17.86 14.87 -18.21
C ASP A 13 17.91 13.44 -17.64
N LEU A 14 16.95 13.08 -16.79
CA LEU A 14 16.83 11.72 -16.25
C LEU A 14 16.24 10.73 -17.27
N PRO A 15 16.45 9.42 -17.09
CA PRO A 15 15.78 8.42 -17.91
C PRO A 15 14.25 8.48 -17.75
N LYS A 16 13.52 8.03 -18.77
CA LYS A 16 12.07 7.83 -18.71
C LYS A 16 11.82 6.45 -18.10
N LEU A 17 11.59 6.44 -16.80
CA LEU A 17 11.36 5.24 -16.02
C LEU A 17 9.96 5.33 -15.40
N ASP A 18 9.14 4.31 -15.62
CA ASP A 18 7.78 4.21 -15.12
C ASP A 18 7.39 2.73 -14.94
N LEU A 19 6.23 2.48 -14.31
CA LEU A 19 5.69 1.13 -14.07
C LEU A 19 5.02 0.52 -15.30
N HIS A 20 5.08 1.19 -16.46
CA HIS A 20 4.55 0.75 -17.74
C HIS A 20 3.05 0.38 -17.75
N VAL A 21 2.23 1.13 -16.99
CA VAL A 21 0.79 0.87 -16.84
C VAL A 21 -0.08 1.42 -17.99
N LEU A 22 0.43 2.37 -18.79
CA LEU A 22 -0.37 3.01 -19.84
C LEU A 22 -0.88 2.04 -20.92
N PRO A 23 -0.07 1.10 -21.47
CA PRO A 23 -0.55 0.12 -22.43
C PRO A 23 -1.61 -0.84 -21.87
N ILE A 24 -1.68 -1.00 -20.55
CA ILE A 24 -2.69 -1.80 -19.86
C ILE A 24 -4.02 -1.03 -19.82
N TYR A 25 -3.96 0.27 -19.53
CA TYR A 25 -5.14 1.15 -19.59
C TYR A 25 -5.71 1.27 -21.01
N GLU A 26 -4.86 1.28 -22.04
CA GLU A 26 -5.30 1.29 -23.44
C GLU A 26 -6.06 0.01 -23.84
N GLN A 27 -5.82 -1.10 -23.14
CA GLN A 27 -6.61 -2.34 -23.28
C GLN A 27 -7.91 -2.32 -22.47
N GLY A 28 -8.19 -1.23 -21.74
CA GLY A 28 -9.37 -1.07 -20.91
C GLY A 28 -9.27 -1.69 -19.53
N ILE A 29 -8.10 -2.22 -19.13
CA ILE A 29 -7.85 -2.85 -17.82
C ILE A 29 -7.48 -1.77 -16.81
N THR A 30 -8.20 -1.69 -15.70
CA THR A 30 -8.18 -0.55 -14.76
C THR A 30 -8.39 -0.95 -13.29
N GLY A 31 -8.43 -2.26 -13.00
CA GLY A 31 -8.68 -2.85 -11.68
C GLY A 31 -10.15 -3.17 -11.39
N ARG A 32 -11.06 -3.10 -12.38
CA ARG A 32 -12.50 -3.25 -12.14
C ARG A 32 -12.82 -4.61 -11.52
N GLY A 33 -13.66 -4.58 -10.50
CA GLY A 33 -14.14 -5.78 -9.81
C GLY A 33 -13.16 -6.36 -8.80
N VAL A 34 -11.93 -5.83 -8.71
CA VAL A 34 -10.93 -6.24 -7.73
C VAL A 34 -11.08 -5.40 -6.46
N ARG A 35 -11.00 -6.06 -5.30
CA ARG A 35 -11.14 -5.46 -3.96
C ARG A 35 -9.79 -5.43 -3.24
N VAL A 36 -9.30 -4.22 -2.98
CA VAL A 36 -8.03 -4.00 -2.27
C VAL A 36 -8.29 -3.36 -0.91
N CYS A 37 -7.68 -3.90 0.14
CA CYS A 37 -7.80 -3.39 1.51
C CYS A 37 -6.45 -2.87 2.01
N VAL A 38 -6.42 -1.63 2.50
CA VAL A 38 -5.24 -1.02 3.12
C VAL A 38 -5.29 -1.25 4.63
N LEU A 39 -4.30 -1.97 5.17
CA LEU A 39 -4.19 -2.27 6.61
C LEU A 39 -3.26 -1.24 7.27
N ASP A 40 -3.80 -0.18 7.88
CA ASP A 40 -2.99 0.98 8.28
C ASP A 40 -3.61 1.81 9.43
N ASP A 41 -3.33 3.11 9.47
CA ASP A 41 -3.82 4.12 10.42
C ASP A 41 -5.24 4.66 10.12
N GLY A 42 -5.84 4.16 9.04
CA GLY A 42 -7.18 4.51 8.57
C GLY A 42 -7.19 5.03 7.13
N VAL A 43 -8.38 5.15 6.55
CA VAL A 43 -8.57 5.68 5.20
C VAL A 43 -9.66 6.75 5.22
N GLU A 44 -9.32 7.97 4.80
CA GLU A 44 -10.28 9.07 4.61
C GLU A 44 -11.17 8.75 3.41
N PHE A 45 -12.11 7.82 3.57
CA PHE A 45 -12.91 7.32 2.47
C PHE A 45 -13.83 8.37 1.84
N ARG A 46 -14.08 9.48 2.55
CA ARG A 46 -14.84 10.64 2.04
C ARG A 46 -13.95 11.59 1.20
N HIS A 47 -12.67 11.29 1.04
CA HIS A 47 -11.78 12.02 0.13
C HIS A 47 -12.38 11.99 -1.29
N GLU A 48 -12.35 13.11 -2.00
CA GLU A 48 -13.00 13.29 -3.30
C GLU A 48 -12.50 12.29 -4.35
N ASP A 49 -11.23 11.93 -4.27
CA ASP A 49 -10.60 10.88 -5.08
C ASP A 49 -10.84 9.44 -4.64
N LEU A 50 -11.32 9.18 -3.41
CA LEU A 50 -11.50 7.82 -2.89
C LEU A 50 -12.97 7.41 -2.78
N GLN A 51 -13.87 8.37 -2.52
CA GLN A 51 -15.28 8.12 -2.22
C GLN A 51 -16.03 7.27 -3.25
N HIS A 52 -15.68 7.37 -4.53
CA HIS A 52 -16.32 6.59 -5.59
C HIS A 52 -15.86 5.14 -5.62
N ASN A 53 -14.63 4.89 -5.22
CA ASN A 53 -14.01 3.57 -5.18
C ASN A 53 -14.14 2.90 -3.80
N TYR A 54 -14.47 3.65 -2.76
CA TYR A 54 -14.61 3.14 -1.39
C TYR A 54 -15.60 1.98 -1.29
N ASP A 55 -15.18 0.89 -0.65
CA ASP A 55 -16.00 -0.28 -0.35
C ASP A 55 -16.09 -0.54 1.17
N PRO A 56 -17.27 -0.30 1.78
CA PRO A 56 -17.46 -0.52 3.21
C PRO A 56 -17.43 -2.01 3.59
N GLU A 57 -17.67 -2.94 2.66
CA GLU A 57 -17.69 -4.38 3.00
C GLU A 57 -16.31 -4.96 3.30
N ILE A 58 -15.26 -4.21 3.01
CA ILE A 58 -13.85 -4.57 3.21
C ILE A 58 -13.13 -3.50 4.05
N SER A 59 -13.89 -2.74 4.84
CA SER A 59 -13.38 -1.70 5.72
C SER A 59 -13.84 -1.92 7.16
N TYR A 60 -13.00 -1.56 8.12
CA TYR A 60 -13.26 -1.73 9.56
C TYR A 60 -12.33 -0.85 10.40
N ASP A 61 -12.74 -0.56 11.62
CA ASP A 61 -11.91 0.04 12.65
C ASP A 61 -11.68 -0.95 13.79
N VAL A 62 -10.46 -1.49 13.87
CA VAL A 62 -10.08 -2.43 14.94
C VAL A 62 -9.78 -1.69 16.24
N ASN A 63 -9.41 -0.40 16.17
CA ASN A 63 -9.08 0.40 17.34
C ASN A 63 -10.34 0.78 18.13
N ASP A 64 -11.40 1.18 17.42
CA ASP A 64 -12.66 1.63 18.02
C ASP A 64 -13.81 0.60 17.92
N ASP A 65 -13.58 -0.54 17.24
CA ASP A 65 -14.52 -1.66 17.08
C ASP A 65 -15.82 -1.27 16.36
N ASP A 66 -15.68 -0.60 15.21
CA ASP A 66 -16.80 -0.19 14.35
C ASP A 66 -16.47 -0.26 12.84
N ASP A 67 -17.44 0.07 11.99
CA ASP A 67 -17.31 0.00 10.51
C ASP A 67 -16.77 1.29 9.86
N ASP A 68 -16.33 2.30 10.64
CA ASP A 68 -15.86 3.61 10.14
C ASP A 68 -14.32 3.72 10.23
N PRO A 69 -13.56 3.42 9.15
CA PRO A 69 -12.10 3.47 9.18
C PRO A 69 -11.54 4.89 9.09
N THR A 70 -12.34 5.93 9.36
CA THR A 70 -11.91 7.33 9.22
C THR A 70 -10.71 7.60 10.15
N PRO A 71 -9.60 8.14 9.62
CA PRO A 71 -8.45 8.49 10.44
C PRO A 71 -8.80 9.54 11.50
N ARG A 72 -8.22 9.41 12.70
CA ARG A 72 -8.25 10.49 13.69
C ARG A 72 -7.40 11.65 13.19
N TYR A 73 -8.02 12.82 13.06
CA TYR A 73 -7.32 14.04 12.65
C TYR A 73 -6.55 14.67 13.81
N ASP A 74 -5.33 15.10 13.53
CA ASP A 74 -4.58 16.02 14.38
C ASP A 74 -3.81 17.07 13.55
N GLU A 75 -3.08 17.94 14.25
CA GLU A 75 -2.29 19.00 13.63
C GLU A 75 -1.07 18.45 12.86
N ALA A 76 -0.49 17.36 13.35
CA ALA A 76 0.70 16.74 12.76
C ALA A 76 0.36 15.79 11.59
N GLN A 77 -0.92 15.50 11.37
CA GLN A 77 -1.41 14.52 10.40
C GLN A 77 -0.75 13.15 10.60
N THR A 78 -0.70 12.69 11.86
CA THR A 78 -0.03 11.43 12.21
C THR A 78 -0.66 10.22 11.52
N ASN A 79 -1.97 10.27 11.28
CA ASN A 79 -2.74 9.19 10.66
C ASN A 79 -3.02 9.40 9.16
N ALA A 80 -2.06 9.95 8.42
CA ALA A 80 -2.22 10.23 7.00
C ALA A 80 -1.79 9.07 6.10
N HIS A 81 -1.16 8.05 6.67
CA HIS A 81 -0.41 7.06 5.92
C HIS A 81 -1.32 6.17 5.09
N GLY A 82 -2.36 5.57 5.66
CA GLY A 82 -3.32 4.71 4.96
C GLY A 82 -4.09 5.45 3.86
N THR A 83 -4.43 6.72 4.07
CA THR A 83 -5.09 7.55 3.03
C THR A 83 -4.16 7.80 1.84
N ARG A 84 -2.85 7.97 2.06
CA ARG A 84 -1.86 8.11 0.99
C ARG A 84 -1.70 6.81 0.21
N CYS A 85 -1.57 5.69 0.90
CA CYS A 85 -1.47 4.38 0.27
C CYS A 85 -2.73 4.02 -0.54
N ALA A 86 -3.92 4.31 -0.01
CA ALA A 86 -5.19 4.10 -0.72
C ALA A 86 -5.26 4.88 -2.04
N GLY A 87 -4.75 6.11 -2.05
CA GLY A 87 -4.70 6.93 -3.26
C GLY A 87 -3.79 6.35 -4.34
N GLU A 88 -2.63 5.82 -3.97
CA GLU A 88 -1.71 5.19 -4.93
C GLU A 88 -2.35 4.00 -5.65
N ILE A 89 -3.17 3.25 -4.93
CA ILE A 89 -3.89 2.10 -5.48
C ILE A 89 -5.06 2.58 -6.34
N ALA A 90 -5.95 3.41 -5.81
CA ALA A 90 -7.30 3.57 -6.37
C ALA A 90 -7.86 5.00 -6.28
N MET A 91 -7.02 6.05 -6.23
CA MET A 91 -7.53 7.41 -6.46
C MET A 91 -8.17 7.52 -7.85
N ALA A 92 -9.33 8.18 -7.92
CA ALA A 92 -10.13 8.28 -9.12
C ALA A 92 -9.37 8.96 -10.28
N ALA A 93 -9.65 8.53 -11.51
CA ALA A 93 -9.11 9.17 -12.70
C ALA A 93 -10.04 10.27 -13.22
N ASN A 94 -9.47 11.28 -13.88
CA ASN A 94 -10.20 12.25 -14.72
C ASN A 94 -11.29 13.07 -14.01
N ASN A 95 -11.15 13.32 -12.71
CA ASN A 95 -12.06 14.16 -11.92
C ASN A 95 -11.48 15.54 -11.55
N HIS A 96 -10.30 15.90 -12.10
CA HIS A 96 -9.59 17.15 -11.82
C HIS A 96 -9.11 17.32 -10.37
N LYS A 97 -9.00 16.23 -9.61
CA LYS A 97 -8.46 16.18 -8.26
C LYS A 97 -7.19 15.31 -8.25
N CYS A 98 -6.22 15.71 -7.41
CA CYS A 98 -4.89 15.13 -7.24
C CYS A 98 -4.26 14.45 -8.48
N GLY A 99 -4.47 13.15 -8.64
CA GLY A 99 -3.72 12.25 -9.52
C GLY A 99 -4.60 11.15 -10.12
N VAL A 100 -4.01 9.97 -10.35
CA VAL A 100 -4.72 8.74 -10.69
C VAL A 100 -4.08 7.55 -9.98
N GLY A 101 -4.89 6.64 -9.45
CA GLY A 101 -4.41 5.40 -8.84
C GLY A 101 -3.96 4.41 -9.92
N VAL A 102 -3.08 3.47 -9.58
CA VAL A 102 -2.65 2.42 -10.52
C VAL A 102 -3.84 1.57 -10.98
N ALA A 103 -4.76 1.28 -10.08
CA ALA A 103 -6.00 0.54 -10.34
C ALA A 103 -7.19 1.45 -10.05
N TYR A 104 -7.32 2.56 -10.79
CA TYR A 104 -8.28 3.63 -10.53
C TYR A 104 -9.77 3.27 -10.63
N ASN A 105 -10.12 2.03 -11.01
CA ASN A 105 -11.49 1.50 -10.94
C ASN A 105 -11.61 0.27 -10.02
N ALA A 106 -10.55 -0.06 -9.26
CA ALA A 106 -10.65 -1.04 -8.18
C ALA A 106 -11.47 -0.50 -7.01
N ARG A 107 -12.01 -1.42 -6.22
CA ARG A 107 -12.67 -1.10 -4.95
C ARG A 107 -11.61 -0.99 -3.87
N ILE A 108 -11.66 0.06 -3.06
CA ILE A 108 -10.67 0.34 -2.01
C ILE A 108 -11.34 0.34 -0.63
N GLY A 109 -10.79 -0.45 0.28
CA GLY A 109 -11.17 -0.46 1.70
C GLY A 109 -10.01 -0.07 2.58
N GLY A 110 -10.31 0.16 3.86
CA GLY A 110 -9.30 0.44 4.88
C GLY A 110 -9.63 -0.26 6.18
N VAL A 111 -8.63 -0.89 6.79
CA VAL A 111 -8.70 -1.34 8.17
C VAL A 111 -7.82 -0.45 9.02
N ARG A 112 -8.43 0.28 9.96
CA ARG A 112 -7.71 1.12 10.93
C ARG A 112 -7.27 0.27 12.12
N LEU A 113 -5.96 0.07 12.26
CA LEU A 113 -5.35 -0.67 13.37
C LEU A 113 -4.12 0.03 13.99
N LEU A 114 -3.45 0.92 13.26
CA LEU A 114 -2.16 1.48 13.69
C LEU A 114 -2.27 2.71 14.62
N ASP A 115 -3.42 3.38 14.66
CA ASP A 115 -3.67 4.51 15.58
C ASP A 115 -4.08 4.04 16.99
N GLY A 116 -3.31 3.11 17.55
CA GLY A 116 -3.65 2.43 18.80
C GLY A 116 -2.54 1.48 19.28
N PHE A 117 -2.83 0.76 20.38
CA PHE A 117 -1.93 -0.28 20.86
C PHE A 117 -2.07 -1.55 20.01
N VAL A 118 -1.07 -1.82 19.18
CA VAL A 118 -1.02 -3.00 18.31
C VAL A 118 -0.50 -4.21 19.08
N ASN A 119 -1.21 -5.32 19.00
CA ASN A 119 -0.82 -6.63 19.51
C ASN A 119 -1.34 -7.73 18.56
N ASP A 120 -0.94 -8.97 18.80
CA ASP A 120 -1.28 -10.11 17.93
C ASP A 120 -2.79 -10.26 17.66
N ARG A 121 -3.66 -9.94 18.63
CA ARG A 121 -5.12 -9.96 18.42
C ARG A 121 -5.56 -8.89 17.41
N VAL A 122 -5.02 -7.67 17.54
CA VAL A 122 -5.31 -6.55 16.64
C VAL A 122 -4.84 -6.88 15.23
N GLU A 123 -3.60 -7.36 15.10
CA GLU A 123 -3.01 -7.77 13.82
C GLU A 123 -3.80 -8.92 13.17
N GLY A 124 -4.08 -10.00 13.91
CA GLY A 124 -4.86 -11.13 13.41
C GLY A 124 -6.29 -10.76 13.02
N THR A 125 -6.93 -9.84 13.75
CA THR A 125 -8.26 -9.33 13.39
C THR A 125 -8.19 -8.56 12.08
N ALA A 126 -7.23 -7.65 11.93
CA ALA A 126 -7.07 -6.84 10.72
C ALA A 126 -6.73 -7.70 9.50
N LEU A 127 -5.77 -8.62 9.63
CA LEU A 127 -5.32 -9.51 8.55
C LEU A 127 -6.40 -10.51 8.11
N GLY A 128 -7.28 -10.90 9.03
CA GLY A 128 -8.38 -11.82 8.76
C GLY A 128 -9.69 -11.14 8.36
N TYR A 129 -9.77 -9.81 8.43
CA TYR A 129 -11.01 -9.08 8.19
C TYR A 129 -11.46 -9.21 6.74
N ALA A 130 -12.72 -9.66 6.55
CA ALA A 130 -13.32 -9.84 5.23
C ALA A 130 -12.46 -10.68 4.24
N TYR A 131 -11.74 -11.69 4.74
CA TYR A 131 -10.85 -12.55 3.95
C TYR A 131 -11.54 -13.28 2.78
N ASP A 132 -12.87 -13.45 2.86
CA ASP A 132 -13.70 -14.03 1.81
C ASP A 132 -14.07 -13.04 0.70
N LYS A 133 -13.89 -11.73 0.94
CA LYS A 133 -14.25 -10.63 0.02
C LYS A 133 -13.05 -9.88 -0.53
N VAL A 134 -11.98 -9.72 0.25
CA VAL A 134 -10.78 -8.99 -0.15
C VAL A 134 -9.95 -9.84 -1.10
N ASP A 135 -9.51 -9.25 -2.21
CA ASP A 135 -8.56 -9.89 -3.11
C ASP A 135 -7.11 -9.65 -2.68
N ILE A 136 -6.80 -8.41 -2.32
CA ILE A 136 -5.44 -7.95 -2.02
C ILE A 136 -5.44 -7.15 -0.72
N TYR A 137 -4.56 -7.52 0.20
CA TYR A 137 -4.21 -6.71 1.37
C TYR A 137 -2.89 -5.99 1.10
N SER A 138 -2.84 -4.70 1.39
CA SER A 138 -1.62 -3.90 1.33
C SER A 138 -1.25 -3.45 2.73
N ALA A 139 -0.04 -3.80 3.17
CA ALA A 139 0.49 -3.45 4.48
C ALA A 139 1.94 -2.95 4.38
N SER A 140 2.31 -2.07 5.30
CA SER A 140 3.64 -1.48 5.36
C SER A 140 4.06 -1.16 6.79
N TRP A 141 3.77 -2.10 7.68
CA TRP A 141 4.11 -2.09 9.09
C TRP A 141 4.77 -3.43 9.44
N GLY A 142 5.46 -3.46 10.56
CA GLY A 142 6.24 -4.62 11.00
C GLY A 142 6.96 -4.27 12.30
N PRO A 143 7.98 -5.05 12.69
CA PRO A 143 8.88 -4.72 13.79
C PRO A 143 9.57 -3.36 13.59
N ASN A 144 10.24 -2.88 14.62
CA ASN A 144 11.02 -1.66 14.50
C ASN A 144 12.21 -1.85 13.54
N ASP A 145 12.24 -1.05 12.47
CA ASP A 145 13.33 -0.93 11.50
C ASP A 145 14.61 -0.29 12.11
N ASP A 146 15.16 -0.87 13.18
CA ASP A 146 16.26 -0.32 13.97
C ASP A 146 17.61 -1.02 13.78
N GLY A 147 17.66 -2.06 12.94
CA GLY A 147 18.83 -2.90 12.70
C GLY A 147 19.18 -3.85 13.85
N LYS A 148 18.26 -4.05 14.80
CA LYS A 148 18.49 -4.83 16.03
C LYS A 148 17.33 -5.75 16.41
N THR A 149 16.14 -5.46 15.90
CA THR A 149 14.92 -6.20 16.22
C THR A 149 14.81 -7.44 15.34
N VAL A 150 14.38 -8.56 15.94
CA VAL A 150 14.01 -9.78 15.22
C VAL A 150 12.66 -10.22 15.78
N GLU A 151 11.62 -10.09 14.97
CA GLU A 151 10.24 -10.31 15.37
C GLU A 151 9.42 -10.65 14.12
N GLY A 152 8.23 -11.21 14.31
CA GLY A 152 7.33 -11.56 13.23
C GLY A 152 5.90 -11.70 13.74
N PRO A 153 4.98 -12.20 12.91
CA PRO A 153 3.59 -12.36 13.31
C PRO A 153 3.47 -13.27 14.54
N GLY A 154 2.59 -12.87 15.46
CA GLY A 154 2.13 -13.75 16.52
C GLY A 154 1.24 -14.88 15.97
N THR A 155 0.64 -15.66 16.87
CA THR A 155 -0.12 -16.86 16.47
C THR A 155 -1.39 -16.48 15.71
N LEU A 156 -2.11 -15.46 16.17
CA LEU A 156 -3.36 -15.04 15.54
C LEU A 156 -3.11 -14.35 14.20
N ALA A 157 -2.09 -13.50 14.11
CA ALA A 157 -1.68 -12.89 12.86
C ALA A 157 -1.27 -13.94 11.82
N LEU A 158 -0.47 -14.94 12.22
CA LEU A 158 -0.06 -16.03 11.33
C LEU A 158 -1.26 -16.88 10.87
N GLU A 159 -2.14 -17.28 11.79
CA GLU A 159 -3.36 -18.02 11.45
C GLU A 159 -4.27 -17.25 10.49
N ALA A 160 -4.39 -15.93 10.65
CA ALA A 160 -5.16 -15.06 9.76
C ALA A 160 -4.57 -15.04 8.35
N ILE A 161 -3.25 -14.85 8.22
CA ILE A 161 -2.55 -14.89 6.92
C ILE A 161 -2.72 -16.27 6.27
N GLU A 162 -2.50 -17.35 7.03
CA GLU A 162 -2.66 -18.72 6.52
C GLU A 162 -4.08 -19.00 6.02
N ARG A 163 -5.09 -18.54 6.77
CA ARG A 163 -6.49 -18.66 6.35
C ARG A 163 -6.74 -17.85 5.08
N GLY A 164 -6.25 -16.61 5.02
CA GLY A 164 -6.37 -15.75 3.85
C GLY A 164 -5.80 -16.42 2.59
N VAL A 165 -4.59 -16.98 2.64
CA VAL A 165 -3.97 -17.64 1.48
C VAL A 165 -4.57 -19.01 1.13
N LYS A 166 -5.21 -19.71 2.09
CA LYS A 166 -5.84 -21.03 1.85
C LYS A 166 -7.28 -20.93 1.40
N GLU A 167 -8.05 -20.01 1.98
CA GLU A 167 -9.51 -19.93 1.82
C GLU A 167 -9.96 -18.68 1.06
N GLY A 168 -9.17 -17.61 1.11
CA GLY A 168 -9.51 -16.33 0.49
C GLY A 168 -9.70 -16.45 -1.03
N ARG A 169 -10.49 -15.53 -1.59
CA ARG A 169 -10.82 -15.49 -3.03
C ARG A 169 -11.38 -16.81 -3.56
N GLY A 170 -12.22 -17.47 -2.76
CA GLY A 170 -12.84 -18.76 -3.08
C GLY A 170 -11.83 -19.91 -3.19
N GLY A 171 -10.81 -19.92 -2.31
CA GLY A 171 -9.76 -20.93 -2.28
C GLY A 171 -8.59 -20.69 -3.26
N LYS A 172 -8.55 -19.54 -3.95
CA LYS A 172 -7.39 -19.12 -4.75
C LYS A 172 -6.26 -18.49 -3.92
N GLY A 173 -6.60 -18.06 -2.70
CA GLY A 173 -5.72 -17.36 -1.78
C GLY A 173 -5.73 -15.85 -1.97
N ALA A 174 -6.02 -15.12 -0.89
CA ALA A 174 -5.81 -13.67 -0.81
C ALA A 174 -4.32 -13.33 -1.00
N ILE A 175 -4.05 -12.15 -1.55
CA ILE A 175 -2.69 -11.70 -1.83
C ILE A 175 -2.29 -10.66 -0.78
N PHE A 176 -1.30 -10.97 0.05
CA PHE A 176 -0.75 -10.03 1.02
C PHE A 176 0.49 -9.35 0.42
N VAL A 177 0.42 -8.05 0.15
CA VAL A 177 1.52 -7.24 -0.37
C VAL A 177 2.13 -6.46 0.78
N TRP A 178 3.44 -6.55 0.94
CA TRP A 178 4.14 -5.99 2.09
C TRP A 178 5.32 -5.10 1.69
N ALA A 179 5.49 -3.95 2.34
CA ALA A 179 6.68 -3.13 2.19
C ALA A 179 7.90 -3.80 2.84
N SER A 180 9.06 -3.71 2.20
CA SER A 180 10.26 -4.42 2.67
C SER A 180 11.05 -3.73 3.80
N GLY A 181 10.50 -2.73 4.49
CA GLY A 181 11.17 -2.01 5.59
C GLY A 181 11.99 -0.77 5.17
N ASN A 182 12.25 0.12 6.13
CA ASN A 182 12.92 1.43 5.96
C ASN A 182 14.20 1.59 6.82
N GLY A 183 14.73 0.49 7.36
CA GLY A 183 15.88 0.43 8.27
C GLY A 183 17.25 0.42 7.62
N GLY A 184 17.36 0.58 6.30
CA GLY A 184 18.63 0.45 5.55
C GLY A 184 19.76 1.33 6.09
N SER A 185 19.46 2.58 6.47
CA SER A 185 20.45 3.50 7.08
C SER A 185 20.96 3.07 8.46
N ARG A 186 20.25 2.16 9.13
CA ARG A 186 20.60 1.59 10.43
C ARG A 186 21.28 0.23 10.31
N GLY A 187 21.49 -0.26 9.09
CA GLY A 187 22.09 -1.56 8.81
C GLY A 187 21.12 -2.72 8.97
N ASP A 188 19.81 -2.45 8.86
CA ASP A 188 18.78 -3.48 8.99
C ASP A 188 18.73 -4.44 7.79
N ASN A 189 18.11 -5.59 8.02
CA ASN A 189 17.92 -6.64 7.04
C ASN A 189 16.53 -7.23 7.19
N CYS A 190 15.72 -7.13 6.14
CA CYS A 190 14.33 -7.57 6.17
C CYS A 190 14.11 -9.09 6.34
N ASP A 191 15.14 -9.93 6.35
CA ASP A 191 15.03 -11.34 6.80
C ASP A 191 14.82 -11.44 8.33
N CYS A 192 15.04 -10.34 9.09
CA CYS A 192 14.76 -10.22 10.52
C CYS A 192 13.30 -9.86 10.83
N ASP A 193 12.53 -9.44 9.81
CA ASP A 193 11.11 -9.19 9.90
C ASP A 193 10.34 -10.43 9.39
N GLY A 194 9.65 -11.13 10.30
CA GLY A 194 8.89 -12.32 9.98
C GLY A 194 7.63 -12.09 9.16
N TYR A 195 7.14 -10.84 9.04
CA TYR A 195 6.11 -10.50 8.06
C TYR A 195 6.69 -10.55 6.66
N ILE A 196 7.83 -9.91 6.43
CA ILE A 196 8.52 -9.87 5.14
C ILE A 196 9.11 -11.24 4.76
N GLY A 197 9.71 -11.94 5.73
CA GLY A 197 10.28 -13.27 5.54
C GLY A 197 9.25 -14.39 5.34
N SER A 198 7.95 -14.08 5.44
CA SER A 198 6.88 -15.05 5.25
C SER A 198 6.71 -15.44 3.79
N ILE A 199 6.56 -16.74 3.52
CA ILE A 199 6.23 -17.25 2.17
C ILE A 199 4.82 -16.83 1.70
N TYR A 200 3.99 -16.33 2.62
CA TYR A 200 2.61 -15.94 2.34
C TYR A 200 2.47 -14.47 1.93
N THR A 201 3.54 -13.69 2.05
CA THR A 201 3.56 -12.26 1.70
C THR A 201 4.41 -12.01 0.46
N LEU A 202 3.94 -11.11 -0.40
CA LEU A 202 4.70 -10.58 -1.52
C LEU A 202 5.42 -9.32 -1.05
N SER A 203 6.69 -9.47 -0.70
CA SER A 203 7.56 -8.37 -0.23
C SER A 203 8.04 -7.50 -1.39
N VAL A 204 7.88 -6.18 -1.24
CA VAL A 204 8.16 -5.16 -2.26
C VAL A 204 9.14 -4.13 -1.72
N GLY A 205 10.29 -4.01 -2.38
CA GLY A 205 11.27 -2.96 -2.15
C GLY A 205 11.07 -1.72 -3.02
N SER A 206 11.97 -0.75 -2.90
CA SER A 206 11.89 0.53 -3.59
C SER A 206 13.06 0.81 -4.52
N ALA A 207 12.78 1.54 -5.60
CA ALA A 207 13.76 2.23 -6.42
C ALA A 207 13.41 3.72 -6.53
N SER A 208 14.41 4.60 -6.60
CA SER A 208 14.17 6.02 -6.85
C SER A 208 13.80 6.29 -8.31
N GLN A 209 13.39 7.52 -8.63
CA GLN A 209 13.15 7.98 -10.01
C GLN A 209 14.35 7.76 -10.97
N GLN A 210 15.57 7.58 -10.41
CA GLN A 210 16.79 7.33 -11.17
C GLN A 210 17.09 5.82 -11.35
N GLY A 211 16.20 4.94 -10.88
CA GLY A 211 16.41 3.50 -10.84
C GLY A 211 17.48 3.06 -9.83
N GLN A 212 17.73 3.87 -8.80
CA GLN A 212 18.75 3.60 -7.78
C GLN A 212 18.12 3.02 -6.51
N PHE A 213 18.86 2.17 -5.82
CA PHE A 213 18.47 1.65 -4.51
C PHE A 213 18.47 2.80 -3.49
N PRO A 214 17.35 3.07 -2.79
CA PRO A 214 17.23 4.19 -1.87
C PRO A 214 17.97 3.93 -0.54
N TRP A 215 18.31 5.00 0.16
CA TRP A 215 19.08 4.95 1.41
C TRP A 215 18.35 4.29 2.58
N TYR A 216 17.01 4.29 2.55
CA TYR A 216 16.16 3.69 3.57
C TYR A 216 15.87 2.21 3.30
N GLY A 217 15.99 1.75 2.05
CA GLY A 217 15.59 0.38 1.68
C GLY A 217 16.43 -0.67 2.39
N GLU A 218 15.78 -1.73 2.84
CA GLU A 218 16.45 -2.91 3.40
C GLU A 218 16.71 -3.96 2.33
N ARG A 219 17.75 -4.77 2.54
CA ARG A 219 18.13 -5.86 1.62
C ARG A 219 17.91 -7.18 2.32
N CYS A 220 17.21 -8.11 1.68
CA CYS A 220 17.06 -9.47 2.15
C CYS A 220 16.77 -10.43 1.01
N ALA A 221 16.85 -11.74 1.28
CA ALA A 221 16.53 -12.76 0.29
C ALA A 221 15.01 -12.89 0.02
N ALA A 222 14.18 -12.41 0.95
CA ALA A 222 12.73 -12.48 0.87
C ALA A 222 12.08 -11.44 -0.07
N THR A 223 12.75 -10.32 -0.39
CA THR A 223 12.20 -9.31 -1.31
C THR A 223 11.97 -9.89 -2.70
N MET A 224 10.73 -9.84 -3.20
CA MET A 224 10.35 -10.47 -4.46
C MET A 224 10.44 -9.52 -5.66
N ALA A 225 10.11 -8.24 -5.44
CA ALA A 225 10.03 -7.25 -6.51
C ALA A 225 10.34 -5.84 -6.00
N THR A 226 10.35 -4.88 -6.93
CA THR A 226 10.59 -3.47 -6.64
C THR A 226 9.62 -2.61 -7.45
N THR A 227 9.10 -1.57 -6.82
CA THR A 227 8.39 -0.46 -7.49
C THR A 227 9.07 0.88 -7.16
N TYR A 228 8.60 1.97 -7.74
CA TYR A 228 9.17 3.28 -7.46
C TYR A 228 8.74 3.82 -6.09
N SER A 229 9.59 4.65 -5.50
CA SER A 229 9.28 5.50 -4.34
C SER A 229 10.25 6.69 -4.34
N SER A 230 10.40 7.37 -3.20
CA SER A 230 11.37 8.44 -3.01
C SER A 230 12.82 7.93 -3.04
N GLY A 231 13.79 8.84 -3.14
CA GLY A 231 15.20 8.49 -3.17
C GLY A 231 16.07 9.54 -2.50
N ALA A 232 17.03 10.07 -3.28
CA ALA A 232 17.81 11.21 -2.83
C ALA A 232 16.91 12.42 -2.55
N TYR A 233 17.39 13.39 -1.76
CA TYR A 233 16.60 14.58 -1.40
C TYR A 233 16.10 15.39 -2.61
N SER A 234 16.83 15.34 -3.74
CA SER A 234 16.47 15.99 -5.00
C SER A 234 15.58 15.15 -5.92
N ASP A 235 15.23 13.91 -5.53
CA ASP A 235 14.35 13.05 -6.30
C ASP A 235 12.88 13.44 -6.10
N GLN A 236 12.07 13.27 -7.16
CA GLN A 236 10.62 13.26 -6.99
C GLN A 236 10.22 12.10 -6.09
N MET A 237 9.13 12.34 -5.37
CA MET A 237 8.54 11.38 -4.45
C MET A 237 7.16 10.98 -4.99
N ILE A 238 6.38 10.24 -4.20
CA ILE A 238 5.08 9.76 -4.65
C ILE A 238 4.01 10.85 -4.50
N ALA A 239 3.23 11.01 -5.57
CA ALA A 239 2.05 11.86 -5.63
C ALA A 239 0.79 11.03 -5.37
N THR A 240 -0.01 11.43 -4.38
CA THR A 240 -1.21 10.69 -3.95
C THR A 240 -2.16 11.59 -3.16
N THR A 241 -3.30 11.05 -2.74
CA THR A 241 -4.26 11.66 -1.81
C THR A 241 -3.64 11.88 -0.44
N ASP A 242 -4.15 12.85 0.32
CA ASP A 242 -3.69 13.16 1.67
C ASP A 242 -4.87 13.60 2.54
N LEU A 243 -4.70 13.60 3.85
CA LEU A 243 -5.79 13.96 4.77
C LEU A 243 -6.38 15.34 4.48
N LYS A 244 -7.60 15.56 4.98
CA LYS A 244 -8.38 16.79 4.87
C LYS A 244 -8.73 17.09 3.42
N ASN A 245 -9.00 16.05 2.64
CA ASN A 245 -9.30 16.10 1.22
C ASN A 245 -8.21 16.86 0.42
N THR A 246 -6.93 16.61 0.71
CA THR A 246 -5.80 17.29 0.06
C THR A 246 -4.94 16.33 -0.77
N CYS A 247 -3.90 16.83 -1.42
CA CYS A 247 -2.99 16.03 -2.22
C CYS A 247 -1.57 16.24 -1.71
N THR A 248 -0.76 15.19 -1.76
CA THR A 248 0.67 15.27 -1.47
C THR A 248 1.49 14.85 -2.67
N ILE A 249 2.70 15.37 -2.76
CA ILE A 249 3.76 14.95 -3.69
C ILE A 249 5.01 14.52 -2.92
N LYS A 250 4.84 14.20 -1.63
CA LYS A 250 5.91 13.98 -0.65
C LYS A 250 5.73 12.65 0.09
N HIS A 251 4.97 11.70 -0.44
CA HIS A 251 4.90 10.38 0.16
C HIS A 251 6.16 9.57 -0.20
N THR A 252 6.70 8.81 0.76
CA THR A 252 8.09 8.30 0.73
C THR A 252 8.20 6.95 1.42
N GLY A 253 9.31 6.25 1.19
CA GLY A 253 9.64 4.99 1.87
C GLY A 253 9.15 3.77 1.12
N THR A 254 9.52 2.58 1.58
CA THR A 254 9.00 1.31 1.02
C THR A 254 7.49 1.18 1.19
N SER A 255 6.92 1.90 2.15
CA SER A 255 5.48 2.03 2.35
C SER A 255 4.72 2.67 1.18
N ALA A 256 5.40 3.44 0.32
CA ALA A 256 4.84 3.94 -0.93
C ALA A 256 5.14 3.01 -2.13
N SER A 257 5.92 1.95 -1.93
CA SER A 257 6.19 0.97 -2.99
C SER A 257 5.17 -0.18 -2.98
N ALA A 258 4.80 -0.67 -1.80
CA ALA A 258 3.82 -1.74 -1.66
C ALA A 258 2.44 -1.40 -2.25
N PRO A 259 1.85 -0.20 -2.04
CA PRO A 259 0.57 0.17 -2.63
C PRO A 259 0.60 0.21 -4.16
N LEU A 260 1.69 0.70 -4.77
CA LEU A 260 1.86 0.67 -6.23
C LEU A 260 1.87 -0.78 -6.76
N ALA A 261 2.53 -1.70 -6.05
CA ALA A 261 2.54 -3.11 -6.41
C ALA A 261 1.15 -3.74 -6.25
N ALA A 262 0.43 -3.44 -5.16
CA ALA A 262 -0.94 -3.87 -4.94
C ALA A 262 -1.86 -3.41 -6.08
N GLY A 263 -1.70 -2.17 -6.54
CA GLY A 263 -2.39 -1.65 -7.72
C GLY A 263 -2.05 -2.42 -9.02
N ILE A 264 -0.77 -2.72 -9.28
CA ILE A 264 -0.36 -3.53 -10.45
C ILE A 264 -0.99 -4.93 -10.39
N ILE A 265 -0.98 -5.57 -9.22
CA ILE A 265 -1.59 -6.88 -9.03
C ILE A 265 -3.10 -6.80 -9.24
N ALA A 266 -3.76 -5.71 -8.83
CA ALA A 266 -5.17 -5.51 -9.12
C ALA A 266 -5.46 -5.39 -10.63
N LEU A 267 -4.59 -4.74 -11.41
CA LEU A 267 -4.69 -4.76 -12.87
C LEU A 267 -4.57 -6.18 -13.43
N ALA A 268 -3.65 -6.98 -12.89
CA ALA A 268 -3.46 -8.37 -13.33
C ALA A 268 -4.64 -9.29 -12.97
N LEU A 269 -5.35 -9.02 -11.86
CA LEU A 269 -6.50 -9.80 -11.41
C LEU A 269 -7.82 -9.49 -12.14
N GLU A 270 -7.93 -8.35 -12.83
CA GLU A 270 -9.10 -8.05 -13.67
C GLU A 270 -9.19 -8.97 -14.91
N VAL A 271 -8.06 -9.55 -15.34
CA VAL A 271 -7.91 -10.36 -16.57
C VAL A 271 -8.29 -11.82 -16.36
#